data_AF-A0AA39X5R2-F1
#
_entry.id   AF-A0AA39X5R2-F1
#
_cell.length_a   1.000
_cell.length_b   1.000
_cell.length_c   1.000
_cell.angle_alpha   90.00
_cell.angle_beta   90.00
_cell.angle_gamma   90.00
#
_symmetry.space_group_name_H-M   'P 1'
#
loop_
_entity.id
_entity.type
_entity.pdbx_description
1 polymer ?
#
loop_
_entity_poly.entity_id
_entity_poly.type
_entity_poly.pdbx_seq_one_letter_code
_entity_poly.pdbx_strand_id
1 'polypeptide(L)' 'MALAAPAAEPVAESLDTRQFGSHPRVCPGNTHTVVAGEYCWLIADRNGMDLTQFLNKNPGLQCENLQIGAKVCI' A
#
# COMPACT_ATOMS: atom_id res chain seq x y z
N MET A 1 -26.99 11.77 -17.14
CA MET A 1 -25.68 12.34 -16.76
C MET A 1 -25.22 11.63 -15.49
N ALA A 2 -24.35 10.62 -15.64
CA ALA A 2 -23.69 9.95 -14.52
C ALA A 2 -22.22 9.86 -14.91
N LEU A 3 -21.38 10.69 -14.30
CA LEU A 3 -19.93 10.62 -14.44
C LEU A 3 -19.47 9.47 -13.54
N ALA A 4 -19.45 8.27 -14.11
CA ALA A 4 -18.80 7.12 -13.51
C ALA A 4 -17.29 7.40 -13.49
N ALA A 5 -16.70 7.44 -12.30
CA ALA A 5 -15.26 7.42 -12.13
C ALA A 5 -14.70 6.15 -12.81
N PRO A 6 -13.59 6.22 -13.56
CA PRO A 6 -12.95 5.00 -14.02
C PRO A 6 -12.43 4.23 -12.81
N ALA A 7 -12.99 3.04 -12.59
CA ALA A 7 -12.38 2.03 -11.75
C ALA A 7 -10.95 1.80 -12.25
N ALA A 8 -9.97 2.22 -11.46
CA ALA A 8 -8.58 1.86 -11.70
C ALA A 8 -8.49 0.34 -11.81
N GLU A 9 -8.06 -0.10 -12.98
CA GLU A 9 -7.95 -1.49 -13.41
C GLU A 9 -7.02 -2.30 -12.50
N PRO A 10 -7.18 -3.63 -12.42
CA PRO A 10 -6.36 -4.47 -11.58
C PRO A 10 -4.93 -4.47 -12.13
N VAL A 11 -3.96 -3.98 -11.36
CA VAL A 11 -2.55 -4.25 -11.64
C VAL A 11 -2.33 -5.75 -11.40
N ALA A 12 -2.54 -6.51 -12.47
CA ALA A 12 -2.32 -7.93 -12.55
C ALA A 12 -0.92 -8.27 -12.00
N GLU A 13 -0.92 -9.04 -10.93
CA GLU A 13 -0.13 -10.24 -10.70
C GLU A 13 0.74 -10.69 -11.88
N SER A 14 1.83 -9.98 -12.13
CA SER A 14 2.93 -10.49 -12.94
C SER A 14 3.76 -11.39 -12.06
N LEU A 15 3.51 -12.70 -12.20
CA LEU A 15 4.34 -13.80 -11.73
C LEU A 15 5.79 -13.60 -12.19
N ASP A 16 6.62 -12.86 -11.45
CA ASP A 16 8.07 -12.90 -11.61
C ASP A 16 8.67 -13.86 -10.58
N THR A 17 8.42 -15.14 -10.81
CA THR A 17 9.12 -16.23 -10.13
C THR A 17 10.46 -16.45 -10.82
N ARG A 18 11.42 -15.50 -10.78
CA ARG A 18 12.86 -15.79 -11.03
C ARG A 18 13.84 -14.83 -10.34
N GLN A 19 13.60 -14.40 -9.10
CA GLN A 19 14.68 -13.74 -8.35
C GLN A 19 14.76 -14.20 -6.88
N PHE A 20 15.30 -15.41 -6.72
CA PHE A 20 16.02 -15.78 -5.50
C PHE A 20 17.28 -14.91 -5.37
N GLY A 21 17.06 -13.73 -4.80
CA GLY A 21 18.05 -12.87 -4.15
C GLY A 21 17.51 -12.43 -2.79
N SER A 22 17.09 -13.40 -1.99
CA SER A 22 16.82 -13.42 -0.53
C SER A 22 15.94 -12.38 0.16
N HIS A 23 15.65 -11.20 -0.39
CA HIS A 23 14.74 -10.26 0.27
C HIS A 23 13.98 -9.48 -0.79
N PRO A 24 12.80 -9.98 -1.20
CA PRO A 24 11.94 -9.13 -1.99
C PRO A 24 11.64 -7.93 -1.08
N ARG A 25 11.94 -6.70 -1.55
CA ARG A 25 11.45 -5.43 -0.97
C ARG A 25 9.93 -5.38 -1.22
N VAL A 26 9.28 -6.37 -0.66
CA VAL A 26 7.93 -6.81 -0.86
C VAL A 26 7.43 -6.93 0.55
N CYS A 27 6.36 -6.22 0.80
CA CYS A 27 5.63 -6.31 2.04
C CYS A 27 5.49 -7.79 2.41
N PRO A 28 5.78 -8.20 3.65
CA PRO A 28 5.67 -9.61 4.07
C PRO A 28 4.22 -10.15 4.01
N GLY A 29 3.28 -9.37 3.46
CA GLY A 29 1.88 -9.68 3.26
C GLY A 29 1.29 -8.76 2.19
N ASN A 30 0.10 -8.25 2.47
CA ASN A 30 -0.63 -7.43 1.51
C ASN A 30 0.00 -6.04 1.35
N THR A 31 -0.22 -5.45 0.17
CA THR A 31 0.17 -4.08 -0.13
C THR A 31 -1.07 -3.26 -0.41
N HIS A 32 -1.18 -2.09 0.20
CA HIS A 32 -2.23 -1.12 -0.06
C HIS A 32 -1.70 0.01 -0.94
N THR A 33 -2.49 0.46 -1.90
CA THR A 33 -2.16 1.63 -2.71
C THR A 33 -2.91 2.82 -2.15
N VAL A 34 -2.18 3.84 -1.71
CA VAL A 34 -2.77 5.04 -1.12
C VAL A 34 -3.62 5.76 -2.16
N VAL A 35 -4.86 6.09 -1.79
CA VAL A 35 -5.75 6.93 -2.62
C VAL A 35 -5.91 8.32 -2.02
N ALA A 36 -6.41 9.26 -2.83
CA ALA A 36 -6.64 10.63 -2.39
C ALA A 36 -7.58 10.67 -1.17
N GLY A 37 -7.16 11.41 -0.13
CA GLY A 37 -7.93 11.55 1.12
C GLY A 37 -7.58 10.51 2.19
N GLU A 38 -6.70 9.54 1.90
CA GLU A 38 -6.18 8.64 2.92
C GLU A 38 -4.89 9.16 3.57
N TYR A 39 -4.71 8.76 4.82
CA TYR A 39 -3.54 9.01 5.64
C TYR A 39 -3.21 7.74 6.42
N CYS A 40 -1.97 7.61 6.91
CA CYS A 40 -1.47 6.36 7.51
C CYS A 40 -2.41 5.76 8.55
N TRP A 41 -2.97 6.59 9.44
CA TRP A 41 -3.84 6.09 10.51
C TRP A 41 -5.14 5.51 9.96
N LEU A 42 -5.77 6.16 8.97
CA LEU A 42 -6.98 5.64 8.33
C LEU A 42 -6.72 4.30 7.61
N ILE A 43 -5.57 4.19 6.93
CA ILE A 43 -5.19 2.94 6.25
C ILE A 43 -4.95 1.84 7.28
N ALA A 44 -4.22 2.13 8.36
CA ALA A 44 -3.95 1.17 9.41
C ALA A 44 -5.24 0.71 10.10
N ASP A 45 -6.08 1.65 10.55
CA ASP A 45 -7.36 1.39 11.22
C ASP A 45 -8.31 0.54 10.36
N ARG A 46 -8.46 0.88 9.08
CA ARG A 46 -9.27 0.09 8.12
C ARG A 46 -8.77 -1.33 7.93
N ASN A 47 -7.47 -1.57 8.12
CA ASN A 47 -6.85 -2.89 8.04
C ASN A 47 -6.70 -3.56 9.42
N GLY A 48 -7.28 -2.99 10.48
CA GLY A 48 -7.22 -3.53 11.84
C GLY A 48 -5.81 -3.50 12.43
N MET A 49 -4.98 -2.54 12.01
CA MET A 49 -3.59 -2.39 12.41
C MET A 49 -3.38 -1.07 13.17
N ASP A 50 -2.52 -1.09 14.17
CA ASP A 50 -2.05 0.15 14.82
C ASP A 50 -1.11 0.94 13.91
N LEU A 51 -1.13 2.27 14.04
CA LEU A 51 -0.22 3.16 13.32
C LEU A 51 1.26 2.77 13.52
N THR A 52 1.65 2.38 14.74
CA THR A 52 3.02 1.95 15.04
C THR A 52 3.38 0.65 14.32
N GLN A 53 2.46 -0.32 14.25
CA GLN A 53 2.65 -1.56 13.50
C GLN A 53 2.78 -1.29 12.01
N PHE A 54 1.95 -0.39 11.48
CA PHE A 54 2.00 0.04 10.09
C PHE A 54 3.32 0.72 9.75
N LEU A 55 3.80 1.64 10.59
CA LEU A 55 5.10 2.29 10.40
C LEU A 55 6.27 1.31 10.52
N ASN A 56 6.20 0.33 11.42
CA ASN A 56 7.23 -0.71 11.54
C ASN A 56 7.31 -1.59 10.29
N LYS A 57 6.17 -1.89 9.65
CA LYS A 57 6.12 -2.59 8.36
C LYS A 57 6.61 -1.74 7.20
N ASN A 58 6.56 -0.42 7.33
CA ASN A 58 6.92 0.56 6.31
C ASN A 58 8.09 1.45 6.78
N PRO A 59 9.29 0.90 7.01
CA PRO A 59 10.42 1.68 7.49
C PRO A 59 10.77 2.78 6.49
N GLY A 60 10.76 4.03 6.96
CA GLY A 60 11.01 5.22 6.14
C GLY A 60 9.77 5.88 5.55
N LEU A 61 8.56 5.32 5.78
CA LEU A 61 7.32 5.99 5.43
C LEU A 61 7.09 7.21 6.33
N GLN A 62 6.75 8.33 5.71
CA GLN A 62 6.42 9.58 6.40
C GLN A 62 4.93 9.86 6.23
N CYS A 63 4.18 9.85 7.33
CA CYS A 63 2.73 10.04 7.27
C CYS A 63 2.31 11.45 6.86
N GLU A 64 3.09 12.45 7.24
CA GLU A 64 2.97 13.84 6.78
C GLU A 64 3.24 14.01 5.28
N ASN A 65 3.91 13.06 4.63
CA ASN A 65 4.22 13.10 3.20
C ASN A 65 3.73 11.84 2.48
N LEU A 66 2.56 11.34 2.88
CA LEU A 66 1.99 10.17 2.23
C LEU A 66 1.54 10.54 0.80
N GLN A 67 2.17 9.92 -0.20
CA GLN A 67 1.90 10.20 -1.61
C GLN A 67 0.76 9.32 -2.13
N ILE A 68 -0.15 9.92 -2.89
CA ILE A 68 -1.20 9.18 -3.60
C ILE A 68 -0.53 8.28 -4.66
N GLY A 69 -0.95 7.01 -4.70
CA GLY A 69 -0.33 5.98 -5.54
C GLY A 69 0.87 5.28 -4.90
N ALA A 70 1.30 5.71 -3.70
CA ALA A 70 2.34 4.99 -2.96
C ALA A 70 1.85 3.61 -2.54
N LYS A 71 2.75 2.63 -2.61
CA LYS A 71 2.53 1.27 -2.15
C LYS A 71 3.04 1.12 -0.73
N VAL A 72 2.13 0.82 0.20
CA VAL A 72 2.43 0.62 1.62
C VAL A 72 2.08 -0.79 2.03
N CYS A 73 2.86 -1.35 2.94
CA CYS A 73 2.69 -2.67 3.52
C CYS A 73 1.60 -2.66 4.58
N ILE A 74 0.65 -3.57 4.47
CA ILE A 74 -0.39 -3.85 5.46
C ILE A 74 -0.28 -5.28 6.00
#